data_AF-A0A0D3JU18-F1
#
_entry.id   AF-A0A0D3JU18-F1
#
_cell.length_a   1.000
_cell.length_b   1.000
_cell.length_c   1.000
_cell.angle_alpha   90.00
_cell.angle_beta   90.00
_cell.angle_gamma   90.00
#
_symmetry.space_group_name_H-M   'P 1'
#
loop_
_entity.id
_entity.type
_entity.pdbx_description
1 polymer ?
#
loop_
_entity_poly.entity_id
_entity_poly.type
_entity_poly.pdbx_seq_one_letter_code
_entity_poly.pdbx_strand_id
1 'polypeptide(L)'
;MHSGLHTGGHYVTERVKNAVDGCVNVFVDAGASIGVHTRFLFEPAFYNDSKFVAVFDRVFGVDRNLTCSLGFEPNPIHKARHEKMQRVYARMGWRYTFFPMALGTASEELVFHENGDFEDNGKDNEYWGFGVTNFNEAFRGASNRTGQNPT
;
A
#
# COMPACT_ATOMS: atom_id res chain seq x y z
N MET A 1 -11.27 31.49 15.96
CA MET A 1 -11.66 30.06 16.06
C MET A 1 -11.39 29.39 14.72
N HIS A 2 -10.97 28.12 14.76
CA HIS A 2 -10.48 27.23 13.68
C HIS A 2 -8.95 27.13 13.58
N SER A 3 -8.38 26.44 14.57
CA SER A 3 -7.11 25.73 14.46
C SER A 3 -7.37 24.46 13.66
N GLY A 4 -6.81 24.37 12.44
CA GLY A 4 -6.79 23.15 11.64
C GLY A 4 -5.72 22.21 12.19
N LEU A 5 -6.13 21.26 13.02
CA LEU A 5 -5.28 20.18 13.51
C LEU A 5 -4.72 19.39 12.31
N HIS A 6 -3.42 19.05 12.33
CA HIS A 6 -2.77 18.14 11.39
C HIS A 6 -3.37 16.71 11.48
N THR A 7 -4.58 16.54 10.97
CA THR A 7 -5.42 15.33 11.10
C THR A 7 -5.01 14.20 10.15
N GLY A 8 -4.35 14.52 9.03
CA GLY A 8 -3.99 13.54 8.00
C GLY A 8 -3.00 12.46 8.46
N GLY A 9 -1.92 12.83 9.14
CA GLY A 9 -0.88 11.90 9.59
C GLY A 9 -1.36 10.93 10.67
N HIS A 10 -2.12 11.42 11.66
CA HIS A 10 -2.70 10.57 12.71
C HIS A 10 -3.71 9.57 12.15
N TYR A 11 -4.52 9.96 11.16
CA TYR A 11 -5.52 9.08 10.55
C TYR A 11 -4.90 7.91 9.80
N VAL A 12 -3.81 8.13 9.05
CA VAL A 12 -3.10 7.03 8.36
C VAL A 12 -2.51 6.06 9.36
N THR A 13 -1.89 6.55 10.44
CA THR A 13 -1.32 5.70 11.50
C THR A 13 -2.38 4.83 12.17
N GLU A 14 -3.54 5.39 12.53
CA GLU A 14 -4.64 4.60 13.12
C GLU A 14 -5.23 3.60 12.12
N ARG A 15 -5.37 3.96 10.84
CA ARG A 15 -5.82 2.99 9.82
C ARG A 15 -4.84 1.85 9.65
N VAL A 16 -3.52 2.13 9.62
CA VAL A 16 -2.49 1.09 9.53
C VAL A 16 -2.51 0.20 10.77
N LYS A 17 -2.58 0.79 11.97
CA LYS A 17 -2.69 0.06 13.24
C LYS A 17 -3.90 -0.86 13.25
N ASN A 18 -5.07 -0.37 12.89
CA ASN A 18 -6.30 -1.17 12.82
C ASN A 18 -6.22 -2.27 11.74
N ALA A 19 -5.54 -2.00 10.62
CA ALA A 19 -5.37 -2.95 9.54
C ALA A 19 -4.50 -4.17 9.91
N VAL A 20 -3.63 -4.03 10.91
CA VAL A 20 -2.74 -5.09 11.38
C VAL A 20 -3.13 -5.65 12.75
N ASP A 21 -4.23 -5.19 13.33
CA ASP A 21 -4.65 -5.62 14.66
C ASP A 21 -4.91 -7.13 14.71
N GLY A 22 -4.33 -7.79 15.72
CA GLY A 22 -4.38 -9.23 15.89
C GLY A 22 -3.65 -10.05 14.81
N CYS A 23 -2.77 -9.46 14.00
CA CYS A 23 -1.87 -10.19 13.11
C CYS A 23 -0.53 -10.47 13.79
N VAL A 24 0.01 -11.66 13.56
CA VAL A 24 1.36 -12.06 14.02
C VAL A 24 2.42 -11.68 12.99
N ASN A 25 2.04 -11.74 11.71
CA ASN A 25 2.90 -11.43 10.58
C ASN A 25 2.30 -10.29 9.76
N VAL A 26 3.14 -9.39 9.24
CA VAL A 26 2.70 -8.31 8.35
C VAL A 26 3.59 -8.29 7.11
N PHE A 27 2.96 -8.43 5.94
CA PHE A 27 3.58 -8.16 4.64
C PHE A 27 3.20 -6.75 4.17
N VAL A 28 4.20 -5.93 3.85
CA VAL A 28 4.03 -4.58 3.32
C VAL A 28 4.44 -4.58 1.85
N ASP A 29 3.49 -4.29 0.96
CA ASP A 29 3.68 -4.20 -0.49
C ASP A 29 3.66 -2.72 -0.91
N ALA A 30 4.85 -2.17 -1.14
CA ALA A 30 5.07 -0.78 -1.48
C ALA A 30 5.12 -0.62 -3.01
N GLY A 31 4.02 -0.15 -3.62
CA GLY A 31 3.83 -0.20 -5.07
C GLY A 31 3.17 -1.51 -5.48
N ALA A 32 2.00 -1.79 -4.89
CA ALA A 32 1.31 -3.06 -5.04
C ALA A 32 0.84 -3.34 -6.48
N SER A 33 0.81 -2.34 -7.37
CA SER A 33 0.43 -2.44 -8.78
C SER A 33 -0.94 -3.11 -8.93
N ILE A 34 -1.04 -4.26 -9.60
CA ILE A 34 -2.30 -5.03 -9.71
C ILE A 34 -2.51 -6.03 -8.55
N GLY A 35 -1.73 -5.91 -7.47
CA GLY A 35 -1.83 -6.72 -6.24
C GLY A 35 -1.23 -8.12 -6.33
N VAL A 36 -0.35 -8.39 -7.31
CA VAL A 36 0.13 -9.76 -7.59
C VAL A 36 0.88 -10.37 -6.41
N HIS A 37 1.66 -9.60 -5.64
CA HIS A 37 2.38 -10.13 -4.48
C HIS A 37 1.43 -10.54 -3.35
N THR A 38 0.37 -9.78 -3.09
CA THR A 38 -0.68 -10.23 -2.16
C THR A 38 -1.35 -11.51 -2.65
N ARG A 39 -1.51 -11.69 -3.98
CA ARG A 39 -2.01 -12.97 -4.52
C ARG A 39 -1.00 -14.10 -4.32
N PHE A 40 0.31 -13.89 -4.51
CA PHE A 40 1.31 -14.92 -4.14
C PHE A 40 1.22 -15.29 -2.65
N LEU A 41 0.95 -14.31 -1.78
CA LEU A 41 0.83 -14.51 -0.34
C LEU A 41 -0.46 -15.22 0.08
N PHE A 42 -1.59 -15.08 -0.59
CA PHE A 42 -2.84 -15.73 -0.14
C PHE A 42 -3.33 -16.84 -1.07
N GLU A 43 -2.95 -16.80 -2.34
CA GLU A 43 -3.34 -17.75 -3.39
C GLU A 43 -2.15 -18.60 -3.89
N PRO A 44 -1.25 -19.14 -3.03
CA PRO A 44 0.03 -19.72 -3.47
C PRO A 44 -0.13 -20.87 -4.48
N ALA A 45 -1.23 -21.63 -4.37
CA ALA A 45 -1.54 -22.76 -5.27
C ALA A 45 -1.78 -22.36 -6.73
N PHE A 46 -1.99 -21.07 -7.01
CA PHE A 46 -2.10 -20.53 -8.37
C PHE A 46 -0.77 -19.96 -8.89
N TYR A 47 0.29 -20.00 -8.07
CA TYR A 47 1.57 -19.33 -8.31
C TYR A 47 2.78 -20.20 -7.94
N ASN A 48 2.66 -21.50 -8.17
CA ASN A 48 3.62 -22.52 -7.73
C ASN A 48 5.06 -22.26 -8.24
N ASP A 49 5.19 -21.62 -9.41
CA ASP A 49 6.48 -21.30 -10.04
C ASP A 49 7.06 -19.95 -9.60
N SER A 50 6.33 -19.17 -8.81
CA SER A 50 6.80 -17.88 -8.32
C SER A 50 7.81 -18.06 -7.20
N LYS A 51 9.02 -17.50 -7.38
CA LYS A 51 10.06 -17.46 -6.35
C LYS A 51 9.59 -16.78 -5.06
N PHE A 52 8.59 -15.89 -5.14
CA PHE A 52 8.03 -15.21 -3.98
C PHE A 52 7.20 -16.13 -3.09
N VAL A 53 6.56 -17.17 -3.64
CA VAL A 53 5.83 -18.16 -2.82
C VAL A 53 6.79 -18.85 -1.85
N ALA A 54 7.97 -19.28 -2.32
CA ALA A 54 8.99 -19.88 -1.47
C ALA A 54 9.52 -18.91 -0.40
N VAL A 55 9.64 -17.61 -0.73
CA VAL A 55 10.01 -16.59 0.26
C VAL A 55 8.91 -16.45 1.32
N PHE A 56 7.64 -16.39 0.91
CA PHE A 56 6.53 -16.27 1.84
C PHE A 56 6.36 -17.50 2.73
N ASP A 57 6.55 -18.72 2.20
CA ASP A 57 6.56 -19.94 3.02
C ASP A 57 7.67 -19.92 4.07
N ARG A 58 8.87 -19.43 3.69
CA ARG A 58 10.00 -19.33 4.62
C ARG A 58 9.77 -18.29 5.73
N VAL A 59 9.18 -17.14 5.39
CA VAL A 59 9.05 -16.01 6.31
C VAL A 59 7.78 -16.11 7.16
N PHE A 60 6.66 -16.49 6.55
CA PHE A 60 5.35 -16.47 7.19
C PHE A 60 4.82 -17.87 7.54
N GLY A 61 5.46 -18.92 7.02
CA GLY A 61 4.94 -20.27 7.08
C GLY A 61 3.88 -20.55 6.02
N VAL A 62 3.49 -21.82 5.92
CA VAL A 62 2.45 -22.28 5.01
C VAL A 62 1.05 -21.90 5.53
N ASP A 63 0.86 -21.90 6.85
CA ASP A 63 -0.36 -21.37 7.48
C ASP A 63 -0.26 -19.85 7.64
N ARG A 64 -1.15 -19.13 6.94
CA ARG A 64 -1.15 -17.67 6.85
C ARG A 64 -2.34 -17.03 7.55
N ASN A 65 -3.07 -17.77 8.40
CA ASN A 65 -4.29 -17.33 9.06
C ASN A 65 -4.12 -16.04 9.90
N LEU A 66 -2.94 -15.82 10.50
CA LEU A 66 -2.62 -14.63 11.28
C LEU A 66 -1.68 -13.65 10.54
N THR A 67 -1.59 -13.77 9.21
CA THR A 67 -0.81 -12.86 8.38
C THR A 67 -1.69 -11.77 7.79
N CYS A 68 -1.28 -10.52 7.96
CA CYS A 68 -1.87 -9.35 7.31
C CYS A 68 -1.04 -8.94 6.11
N SER A 69 -1.69 -8.49 5.03
CA SER A 69 -1.05 -7.80 3.92
C SER A 69 -1.55 -6.37 3.82
N LEU A 70 -0.62 -5.42 3.73
CA LEU A 70 -0.90 -4.02 3.45
C LEU A 70 -0.41 -3.71 2.04
N GLY A 71 -1.30 -3.27 1.16
CA GLY A 71 -0.95 -2.87 -0.20
C GLY A 71 -1.08 -1.37 -0.39
N PHE A 72 0.01 -0.71 -0.74
CA PHE A 72 0.06 0.71 -1.04
C PHE A 72 0.20 0.88 -2.55
N GLU A 73 -0.82 1.46 -3.17
CA GLU A 73 -0.83 1.70 -4.62
C GLU A 73 -1.53 3.05 -4.93
N PRO A 74 -0.76 4.08 -5.34
CA PRO A 74 -1.32 5.40 -5.64
C PRO A 74 -2.05 5.47 -6.99
N ASN A 75 -1.79 4.57 -7.95
CA ASN A 75 -2.38 4.66 -9.28
C ASN A 75 -3.90 4.42 -9.21
N PRO A 76 -4.74 5.42 -9.58
CA PRO A 76 -6.20 5.31 -9.48
C PRO A 76 -6.79 4.21 -10.39
N ILE A 77 -6.11 3.82 -11.47
CA ILE A 77 -6.55 2.73 -12.36
C ILE A 77 -6.63 1.40 -11.61
N HIS A 78 -5.72 1.16 -10.65
CA HIS A 78 -5.66 -0.09 -9.88
C HIS A 78 -6.65 -0.14 -8.70
N LYS A 79 -7.25 1.00 -8.33
CA LYS A 79 -8.11 1.16 -7.15
C LYS A 79 -9.26 0.16 -7.12
N ALA A 80 -10.04 0.07 -8.20
CA ALA A 80 -11.22 -0.80 -8.25
C ALA A 80 -10.86 -2.29 -8.08
N ARG A 81 -9.70 -2.69 -8.60
CA ARG A 81 -9.18 -4.05 -8.47
C ARG A 81 -8.80 -4.36 -7.01
N HIS A 82 -8.05 -3.47 -6.36
CA HIS A 82 -7.66 -3.67 -4.96
C HIS A 82 -8.85 -3.69 -4.01
N GLU A 83 -9.82 -2.80 -4.20
CA GLU A 83 -11.06 -2.80 -3.42
C GLU A 83 -11.84 -4.12 -3.59
N LYS A 84 -11.87 -4.66 -4.82
CA LYS A 84 -12.46 -5.98 -5.08
C LYS A 84 -11.69 -7.08 -4.36
N MET A 85 -10.36 -7.10 -4.45
CA MET A 85 -9.52 -8.09 -3.76
C MET A 85 -9.74 -8.05 -2.24
N GLN A 86 -9.70 -6.87 -1.63
CA GLN A 86 -9.95 -6.69 -0.19
C GLN A 86 -11.31 -7.27 0.22
N ARG A 87 -12.38 -6.98 -0.53
CA ARG A 87 -13.72 -7.54 -0.24
C ARG A 87 -13.77 -9.06 -0.37
N VAL A 88 -13.12 -9.62 -1.40
CA VAL A 88 -13.11 -11.07 -1.64
C VAL A 88 -12.32 -11.79 -0.54
N TYR A 89 -11.12 -11.32 -0.24
CA TYR A 89 -10.24 -11.92 0.76
C TYR A 89 -10.82 -11.86 2.16
N ALA A 90 -11.48 -10.77 2.53
CA ALA A 90 -12.21 -10.70 3.80
C ALA A 90 -13.26 -11.82 3.93
N ARG A 91 -13.97 -12.18 2.85
CA ARG A 91 -14.93 -13.30 2.86
C ARG A 91 -14.27 -14.68 2.93
N MET A 92 -12.99 -14.78 2.55
CA MET A 92 -12.19 -16.00 2.62
C MET A 92 -11.45 -16.13 3.97
N GLY A 93 -11.57 -15.13 4.86
CA GLY A 93 -10.84 -15.09 6.13
C GLY A 93 -9.42 -14.54 6.01
N TRP A 94 -9.00 -14.08 4.82
CA TRP A 94 -7.70 -13.45 4.62
C TRP A 94 -7.74 -11.95 4.92
N ARG A 95 -6.62 -11.44 5.42
CA ARG A 95 -6.50 -10.07 5.91
C ARG A 95 -5.65 -9.23 4.96
N TYR A 96 -6.32 -8.58 4.02
CA TYR A 96 -5.69 -7.64 3.10
C TYR A 96 -6.32 -6.25 3.27
N THR A 97 -5.48 -5.23 3.49
CA THR A 97 -5.92 -3.83 3.52
C THR A 97 -5.21 -3.04 2.43
N PHE A 98 -6.01 -2.40 1.59
CA PHE A 98 -5.58 -1.51 0.53
C PHE A 98 -5.54 -0.06 1.02
N PHE A 99 -4.42 0.60 0.71
CA PHE A 99 -4.18 2.02 0.90
C PHE A 99 -4.00 2.68 -0.48
N PRO A 100 -4.95 3.50 -0.95
CA PRO A 100 -4.86 4.21 -2.24
C PRO A 100 -3.91 5.42 -2.11
N MET A 101 -2.65 5.16 -1.78
CA MET A 101 -1.61 6.16 -1.55
C MET A 101 -0.23 5.53 -1.75
N ALA A 102 0.75 6.38 -2.05
CA ALA A 102 2.15 6.00 -2.09
C ALA A 102 2.73 5.85 -0.67
N LEU A 103 3.84 5.12 -0.57
CA LEU A 103 4.69 5.14 0.62
C LEU A 103 5.85 6.11 0.41
N GLY A 104 6.12 6.92 1.42
CA GLY A 104 7.19 7.92 1.42
C GLY A 104 7.64 8.25 2.84
N THR A 105 8.60 9.17 2.96
CA THR A 105 9.18 9.57 4.26
C THR A 105 8.36 10.62 5.01
N ALA A 106 7.36 11.22 4.35
CA ALA A 106 6.49 12.23 4.93
C ALA A 106 5.06 12.08 4.40
N SER A 107 4.09 12.61 5.15
CA SER A 107 2.72 12.77 4.68
C SER A 107 2.60 14.08 3.92
N GLU A 108 2.46 13.96 2.60
CA GLU A 108 2.39 15.06 1.64
C GLU A 108 1.60 14.62 0.39
N GLU A 109 1.17 15.60 -0.40
CA GLU A 109 0.57 15.36 -1.71
C GLU A 109 1.63 15.58 -2.77
N LEU A 110 1.84 14.57 -3.63
CA LEU A 110 2.76 14.62 -4.77
C LEU A 110 1.97 14.41 -6.05
N VAL A 111 2.46 15.00 -7.14
CA VAL A 111 1.97 14.68 -8.48
C VAL A 111 2.36 13.25 -8.80
N PHE A 112 1.38 12.44 -9.17
CA PHE A 112 1.60 11.12 -9.72
C PHE A 112 1.73 11.23 -11.23
N HIS A 113 2.89 10.87 -11.76
CA HIS A 113 3.16 10.80 -13.19
C HIS A 113 2.89 9.38 -13.66
N GLU A 114 1.88 9.23 -14.51
CA GLU A 114 1.63 7.99 -15.23
C GLU A 114 2.27 8.06 -16.63
N ASN A 115 2.69 6.91 -17.16
CA ASN A 115 3.11 6.83 -18.54
C ASN A 115 1.86 6.82 -19.45
N GLY A 116 1.34 8.02 -19.74
CA GLY A 116 0.04 8.24 -20.39
C GLY A 116 0.00 8.13 -21.92
N ASP A 117 1.13 7.89 -22.58
CA ASP A 117 1.21 7.81 -24.05
C ASP A 117 1.22 6.34 -24.52
N PHE A 118 0.07 5.67 -24.49
CA PHE A 118 -0.12 4.39 -25.19
C PHE A 118 -1.49 4.31 -25.86
N GLU A 119 -1.61 4.90 -27.05
CA GLU A 119 -2.50 4.36 -28.10
C GLU A 119 -2.02 2.97 -28.60
N ASP A 120 -1.02 2.36 -27.96
CA ASP A 120 -0.66 0.96 -28.20
C ASP A 120 -1.30 0.05 -27.15
N ASN A 121 -2.57 -0.27 -27.43
CA ASN A 121 -3.23 -1.53 -27.10
C ASN A 121 -3.10 -2.04 -25.67
N GLY A 122 -4.14 -1.78 -24.87
CA GLY A 122 -4.45 -2.46 -23.61
C GLY A 122 -4.46 -3.99 -23.70
N LYS A 123 -3.28 -4.58 -23.73
CA LYS A 123 -3.00 -6.00 -23.54
C LYS A 123 -1.78 -6.06 -22.62
N ASP A 124 -2.05 -6.47 -21.39
CA ASP A 124 -1.06 -6.96 -20.43
C ASP A 124 -0.53 -5.94 -19.41
N ASN A 125 -1.39 -5.64 -18.44
CA ASN A 125 -1.05 -5.54 -16.99
C ASN A 125 -0.11 -4.43 -16.48
N GLU A 126 0.34 -3.51 -17.31
CA GLU A 126 1.49 -2.66 -16.97
C GLU A 126 1.20 -1.15 -17.02
N TYR A 127 0.32 -0.67 -16.13
CA TYR A 127 0.18 0.77 -15.88
C TYR A 127 1.23 1.24 -14.87
N TRP A 128 2.37 1.66 -15.41
CA TRP A 128 3.50 2.19 -14.63
C TRP A 128 3.36 3.69 -14.37
N GLY A 129 3.78 4.10 -13.17
CA GLY A 129 3.85 5.50 -12.79
C GLY A 129 4.65 5.70 -11.51
N PHE A 130 4.96 6.95 -11.21
CA PHE A 130 5.73 7.32 -10.04
C PHE A 130 5.41 8.76 -9.60
N GLY A 131 5.66 9.04 -8.32
CA GLY A 131 5.78 10.40 -7.81
C GLY A 131 7.24 10.69 -7.44
N VAL A 132 7.68 11.94 -7.58
CA VAL A 132 9.03 12.35 -7.21
C VAL A 132 8.97 13.66 -6.42
N THR A 133 9.81 13.75 -5.40
CA THR A 133 10.01 14.96 -4.59
C THR A 133 11.49 15.11 -4.25
N ASN A 134 11.94 16.34 -3.98
CA ASN A 134 13.30 16.56 -3.49
C ASN A 134 13.39 16.13 -2.02
N PHE A 135 14.39 15.31 -1.68
CA PHE A 135 14.60 14.83 -0.31
C PHE A 135 14.63 15.98 0.70
N ASN A 136 15.32 17.08 0.40
CA ASN A 136 15.38 18.22 1.33
C ASN A 136 14.04 18.92 1.52
N GLU A 137 13.14 18.87 0.52
CA GLU A 137 11.81 19.46 0.60
C GLU A 137 10.88 18.59 1.45
N ALA A 138 10.90 17.26 1.23
CA ALA A 138 10.13 16.29 2.01
C ALA A 138 10.42 16.38 3.52
N PHE A 139 11.70 16.54 3.89
CA PHE A 139 12.11 16.65 5.30
C PHE A 139 11.93 18.06 5.90
N ARG A 140 12.07 19.14 5.11
CA ARG A 140 11.76 20.51 5.59
C ARG A 140 10.27 20.68 5.89
N GLY A 141 9.41 20.11 5.05
CA GLY A 141 7.97 20.07 5.29
C GLY A 141 7.60 19.29 6.56
N ALA A 142 8.33 18.22 6.88
CA ALA A 142 8.15 17.47 8.13
C ALA A 142 8.66 18.24 9.36
N SER A 143 9.85 18.83 9.29
CA SER A 143 10.47 19.58 10.41
C SER A 143 9.71 20.85 10.78
N ASN A 144 9.14 21.56 9.80
CA ASN A 144 8.34 22.76 10.08
C ASN A 144 7.02 22.44 10.80
N ARG A 145 6.56 21.19 10.76
CA ARG A 145 5.34 20.72 11.46
C ARG A 145 5.62 20.23 12.88
N THR A 146 6.85 19.86 13.21
CA THR A 146 7.25 19.43 14.56
C THR A 146 7.70 20.58 15.48
N GLY A 147 7.83 21.80 14.97
CA GLY A 147 8.34 22.96 15.70
C GLY A 147 7.29 23.91 16.30
N GLN A 148 6.00 23.69 16.08
CA GLN A 148 4.94 24.50 16.70
C GLN A 148 4.47 23.84 18.01
N ASN A 149 5.07 24.26 19.12
CA ASN A 149 4.52 24.00 20.46
C ASN A 149 3.13 24.67 20.58
N PRO A 150 2.13 24.00 21.18
CA PRO A 150 0.86 24.63 21.45
C PRO A 150 1.03 25.67 22.57
N THR A 151 0.80 26.95 22.25
CA THR A 151 0.47 28.00 23.21
C THR A 151 -1.03 28.01 23.49
#